data_AF-A0A3P7LCW9-F1
#
_entry.id   AF-A0A3P7LCW9-F1
#
_cell.length_a   1.000
_cell.length_b   1.000
_cell.length_c   1.000
_cell.angle_alpha   90.00
_cell.angle_beta   90.00
_cell.angle_gamma   90.00
#
_symmetry.space_group_name_H-M   'P 1'
#
loop_
_entity.id
_entity.type
_entity.pdbx_description
1 polymer ?
#
loop_
_entity_poly.entity_id
_entity_poly.type
_entity_poly.pdbx_seq_one_letter_code
_entity_poly.pdbx_strand_id
1 'polypeptide(L)'
;MALNQEPRQTTSNLGHLQKPSIQALIHGLNRHYYSIPIAYRTHDLEQKMLLNLNKQSWMDSLAVRNYTSCSEKNKESMQAMFKLAKMYKKALEDEEKMTDEELAIKNVGKQDPKRHLGEEVTRMLSDNIVQNLAGMMDTTSFQ
;
A
#
# COMPACT_ATOMS: atom_id res chain seq x y z
N MET A 1 35.75 -33.66 9.38
CA MET A 1 35.61 -32.19 9.22
C MET A 1 34.25 -31.94 8.59
N ALA A 2 33.38 -31.14 9.22
CA ALA A 2 31.98 -31.00 8.84
C ALA A 2 31.84 -30.37 7.44
N LEU A 3 31.56 -31.19 6.42
CA LEU A 3 31.18 -30.70 5.08
C LEU A 3 29.91 -29.87 5.22
N ASN A 4 29.94 -28.61 4.78
CA ASN A 4 28.85 -27.62 4.73
C ASN A 4 28.77 -26.59 5.87
N GLN A 5 29.76 -26.50 6.76
CA GLN A 5 29.87 -25.32 7.64
C GLN A 5 30.63 -24.19 6.95
N GLU A 6 30.16 -22.95 7.16
CA GLU A 6 30.79 -21.76 6.62
C GLU A 6 32.23 -21.64 7.15
N PRO A 7 33.25 -21.56 6.27
CA PRO A 7 34.65 -21.66 6.68
C PRO A 7 35.21 -20.39 7.33
N ARG A 8 34.44 -19.29 7.39
CA ARG A 8 34.87 -18.03 8.01
C ARG A 8 34.72 -18.09 9.52
N GLN A 9 35.67 -17.49 10.23
CA GLN A 9 35.58 -17.30 11.68
C GLN A 9 34.66 -16.11 12.00
N THR A 10 33.59 -16.35 12.74
CA THR A 10 32.69 -15.30 13.24
C THR A 10 33.32 -14.60 14.44
N THR A 11 33.81 -13.38 14.24
CA THR A 11 34.45 -12.57 15.30
C THR A 11 33.53 -11.48 15.88
N SER A 12 32.35 -11.26 15.29
CA SER A 12 31.35 -10.28 15.73
C SER A 12 29.94 -10.89 15.71
N ASN A 13 29.13 -10.57 16.70
CA ASN A 13 27.71 -10.94 16.78
C ASN A 13 26.79 -10.00 15.96
N LEU A 14 27.27 -8.82 15.58
CA LEU A 14 26.55 -7.87 14.74
C LEU A 14 26.86 -8.17 13.26
N GLY A 15 25.88 -8.73 12.55
CA GLY A 15 25.93 -8.94 11.10
C GLY A 15 25.94 -10.41 10.62
N HIS A 16 25.78 -11.38 11.52
CA HIS A 16 25.60 -12.78 11.14
C HIS A 16 24.11 -13.16 11.09
N LEU A 17 23.74 -13.92 10.04
CA LEU A 17 22.46 -14.58 9.75
C LEU A 17 21.39 -13.78 8.96
N GLN A 18 21.65 -13.53 7.69
CA GLN A 18 20.59 -13.80 6.72
C GLN A 18 20.66 -15.28 6.34
N LYS A 19 19.53 -16.00 6.51
CA LYS A 19 19.46 -17.41 6.11
C LYS A 19 19.70 -17.49 4.59
N PRO A 20 20.73 -18.22 4.12
CA PRO A 20 20.98 -18.30 2.69
C PRO A 20 19.82 -18.98 1.97
N SER A 21 19.55 -18.53 0.74
CA SER A 21 18.61 -19.21 -0.15
C SER A 21 19.12 -20.62 -0.49
N ILE A 22 18.20 -21.58 -0.61
CA ILE A 22 18.51 -22.98 -0.98
C ILE A 22 19.23 -23.03 -2.35
N GLN A 23 18.84 -22.16 -3.28
CA GLN A 23 19.48 -22.08 -4.59
C GLN A 23 20.96 -21.71 -4.47
N ALA A 24 21.31 -20.72 -3.65
CA ALA A 24 22.70 -20.31 -3.45
C ALA A 24 23.54 -21.42 -2.81
N LEU A 25 22.97 -22.19 -1.87
CA LEU A 25 23.62 -23.38 -1.29
C LEU A 25 23.90 -24.46 -2.34
N ILE A 26 22.93 -24.76 -3.21
CA ILE A 26 23.08 -25.73 -4.32
C ILE A 26 24.21 -25.29 -5.25
N HIS A 27 24.29 -23.99 -5.55
CA HIS A 27 25.33 -23.42 -6.40
C HIS A 27 26.69 -23.24 -5.72
N GLY A 28 26.87 -23.69 -4.46
CA GLY A 28 28.18 -23.77 -3.82
C GLY A 28 28.50 -22.64 -2.84
N LEU A 29 27.52 -21.89 -2.35
CA LEU A 29 27.69 -21.01 -1.19
C LEU A 29 28.14 -21.84 0.03
N ASN A 30 29.12 -21.34 0.79
CA ASN A 30 29.79 -22.02 1.91
C ASN A 30 30.67 -23.22 1.52
N ARG A 31 30.96 -23.39 0.21
CA ARG A 31 31.91 -24.37 -0.32
C ARG A 31 32.92 -23.74 -1.28
N HIS A 32 32.43 -23.12 -2.34
CA HIS A 32 33.25 -22.52 -3.41
C HIS A 32 33.38 -21.01 -3.26
N TYR A 33 32.34 -20.36 -2.75
CA TYR A 33 32.33 -18.93 -2.47
C TYR A 33 31.48 -18.65 -1.24
N TYR A 34 31.45 -17.38 -0.84
CA TYR A 34 30.94 -16.99 0.45
C TYR A 34 30.23 -15.64 0.35
N SER A 35 29.22 -15.40 1.21
CA SER A 35 28.43 -14.16 1.17
C SER A 35 29.03 -13.10 2.08
N ILE A 36 29.08 -11.86 1.59
CA ILE A 36 29.56 -10.69 2.32
C ILE A 36 28.38 -9.76 2.58
N PRO A 37 28.08 -9.38 3.83
CA PRO A 37 27.07 -8.38 4.10
C PRO A 37 27.55 -7.01 3.62
N ILE A 38 26.74 -6.33 2.82
CA ILE A 38 27.00 -4.97 2.34
C ILE A 38 26.15 -4.01 3.16
N ALA A 39 26.80 -3.03 3.79
CA ALA A 39 26.13 -1.92 4.46
C ALA A 39 26.33 -0.64 3.65
N TYR A 40 25.29 0.18 3.58
CA TYR A 40 25.37 1.51 2.97
C TYR A 40 25.58 2.55 4.05
N ARG A 41 26.43 3.54 3.76
CA ARG A 41 26.56 4.74 4.58
C ARG A 41 25.85 5.86 3.83
N THR A 42 24.76 6.36 4.39
CA THR A 42 24.05 7.52 3.85
C THR A 42 24.54 8.78 4.54
N HIS A 43 24.81 9.84 3.77
CA HIS A 43 25.13 11.16 4.31
C HIS A 43 23.84 11.99 4.46
N ASP A 44 23.75 12.84 5.50
CA ASP A 44 22.56 13.66 5.75
C ASP A 44 22.16 14.53 4.56
N LEU A 45 23.16 15.12 3.88
CA LEU A 45 22.95 15.92 2.66
C LEU A 45 22.38 15.08 1.50
N GLU A 46 22.91 13.88 1.31
CA GLU A 46 22.44 12.95 0.27
C GLU A 46 21.01 12.50 0.56
N GLN A 47 20.72 12.18 1.83
CA GLN A 47 19.37 11.84 2.26
C GLN A 47 18.39 13.00 2.03
N LYS A 48 18.77 14.24 2.37
CA LYS A 48 17.94 15.43 2.10
C LYS A 48 17.72 15.65 0.60
N MET A 49 18.76 15.48 -0.21
CA MET A 49 18.67 15.58 -1.67
C MET A 49 17.72 14.51 -2.24
N LEU A 50 17.91 13.25 -1.87
CA LEU A 50 17.08 12.13 -2.33
C LEU A 50 15.63 12.26 -1.86
N LEU A 51 15.42 12.72 -0.62
CA LEU A 51 14.08 12.97 -0.10
C LEU A 51 13.37 14.08 -0.86
N ASN A 52 14.10 15.05 -1.43
CA ASN A 52 13.51 16.11 -2.24
C ASN A 52 13.11 15.66 -3.66
N LEU A 53 13.63 14.52 -4.16
CA LEU A 53 13.40 14.09 -5.54
C LEU A 53 11.93 13.70 -5.83
N ASN A 54 11.22 13.16 -4.84
CA ASN A 54 9.82 12.71 -4.98
C ASN A 54 8.85 13.46 -4.05
N LYS A 55 9.12 14.73 -3.76
CA LYS A 55 8.18 15.54 -3.01
C LYS A 55 7.04 15.96 -3.93
N GLN A 56 5.81 15.60 -3.57
CA GLN A 56 4.64 16.26 -4.13
C GLN A 56 4.76 17.75 -3.85
N SER A 57 4.55 18.57 -4.88
CA SER A 57 4.56 20.01 -4.69
C SER A 57 3.36 20.37 -3.81
N TRP A 58 3.56 21.23 -2.83
CA TRP A 58 2.45 21.77 -2.05
C TRP A 58 1.44 22.48 -2.97
N MET A 59 1.92 23.07 -4.08
CA MET A 59 1.07 23.65 -5.12
C MET A 59 0.13 22.63 -5.78
N ASP A 60 0.57 21.37 -5.96
CA ASP A 60 -0.29 20.32 -6.53
C ASP A 60 -1.49 20.01 -5.63
N SER A 61 -1.35 20.27 -4.32
CA SER A 61 -2.42 20.08 -3.33
C SER A 61 -3.32 21.30 -3.16
N LEU A 62 -2.84 22.50 -3.52
CA LEU A 62 -3.64 23.73 -3.55
C LEU A 62 -4.32 23.97 -4.90
N ALA A 63 -3.85 23.33 -5.97
CA ALA A 63 -4.47 23.45 -7.28
C ALA A 63 -5.91 22.92 -7.26
N VAL A 64 -6.87 23.83 -7.34
CA VAL A 64 -8.29 23.50 -7.48
C VAL A 64 -8.50 22.80 -8.83
N ARG A 65 -8.95 21.53 -8.77
CA ARG A 65 -9.27 20.76 -9.99
C ARG A 65 -10.50 21.34 -10.67
N ASN A 66 -10.69 21.05 -11.96
CA ASN A 66 -11.90 21.43 -12.69
C ASN A 66 -13.16 20.89 -12.00
N TYR A 67 -14.07 21.78 -11.61
CA TYR A 67 -15.31 21.43 -10.90
C TYR A 67 -16.21 20.48 -11.70
N THR A 68 -16.23 20.60 -13.03
CA THR A 68 -17.00 19.70 -13.91
C THR A 68 -16.51 18.26 -13.81
N SER A 69 -15.19 18.05 -13.93
CA SER A 69 -14.58 16.72 -13.79
C SER A 69 -14.75 16.15 -12.38
N CYS A 70 -14.65 16.98 -11.34
CA CYS A 70 -14.91 16.56 -9.96
C CYS A 70 -16.36 16.10 -9.78
N SER A 71 -17.31 16.85 -10.34
CA SER A 71 -18.74 16.50 -10.32
C SER A 71 -19.04 15.18 -11.06
N GLU A 72 -18.41 14.97 -12.22
CA GLU A 72 -18.53 13.71 -12.97
C GLU A 72 -17.98 12.53 -12.18
N LYS A 73 -16.79 12.65 -11.58
CA LYS A 73 -16.21 11.61 -10.72
C LYS A 73 -17.08 11.32 -9.50
N ASN A 74 -17.61 12.34 -8.85
CA ASN A 74 -18.53 12.19 -7.72
C ASN A 74 -19.80 11.43 -8.13
N LYS A 75 -20.36 11.72 -9.30
CA LYS A 75 -21.50 11.00 -9.85
C LYS A 75 -21.17 9.54 -10.10
N GLU A 76 -20.02 9.24 -10.69
CA GLU A 76 -19.55 7.88 -10.93
C GLU A 76 -19.35 7.10 -9.62
N SER A 77 -18.68 7.70 -8.63
CA SER A 77 -18.49 7.12 -7.30
C SER A 77 -19.83 6.85 -6.60
N MET A 78 -20.78 7.79 -6.65
CA MET A 78 -22.13 7.56 -6.09
C MET A 78 -22.87 6.41 -6.80
N GLN A 79 -22.75 6.30 -8.12
CA GLN A 79 -23.34 5.19 -8.87
C GLN A 79 -22.69 3.84 -8.51
N ALA A 80 -21.37 3.82 -8.32
CA ALA A 80 -20.64 2.64 -7.86
C ALA A 80 -21.07 2.25 -6.43
N MET A 81 -21.13 3.22 -5.51
CA MET A 81 -21.65 3.03 -4.15
C MET A 81 -23.07 2.47 -4.15
N PHE A 82 -23.95 2.96 -5.02
CA PHE A 82 -25.32 2.45 -5.12
C PHE A 82 -25.37 0.98 -5.58
N LYS A 83 -24.51 0.59 -6.54
CA LYS A 83 -24.37 -0.81 -6.95
C LYS A 83 -23.87 -1.68 -5.80
N LEU A 84 -22.83 -1.23 -5.09
CA LEU A 84 -22.26 -1.92 -3.93
C LEU A 84 -23.26 -2.04 -2.78
N ALA A 85 -24.07 -1.01 -2.52
CA ALA A 85 -25.11 -1.04 -1.50
C ALA A 85 -26.21 -2.07 -1.82
N LYS A 86 -26.62 -2.20 -3.09
CA LYS A 86 -27.53 -3.26 -3.52
C LYS A 86 -26.92 -4.66 -3.35
N MET A 87 -25.64 -4.81 -3.71
CA MET A 87 -24.92 -6.07 -3.52
C MET A 87 -24.76 -6.41 -2.03
N TYR A 88 -24.49 -5.43 -1.18
CA TYR A 88 -24.39 -5.60 0.26
C TYR A 88 -25.73 -6.01 0.87
N LYS A 89 -26.84 -5.36 0.47
CA LYS A 89 -28.18 -5.77 0.89
C LYS A 89 -28.47 -7.22 0.51
N LYS A 90 -28.20 -7.61 -0.74
CA LYS A 90 -28.37 -8.99 -1.20
C LYS A 90 -27.47 -9.97 -0.44
N ALA A 91 -26.23 -9.58 -0.18
CA ALA A 91 -25.29 -10.39 0.58
C ALA A 91 -25.83 -10.68 1.98
N LEU A 92 -26.37 -9.69 2.69
CA LEU A 92 -27.00 -9.86 4.01
C LEU A 92 -28.23 -10.79 3.97
N GLU A 93 -29.11 -10.64 2.97
CA GLU A 93 -30.26 -11.53 2.78
C GLU A 93 -29.84 -12.99 2.54
N ASP A 94 -28.71 -13.20 1.84
CA ASP A 94 -28.14 -14.53 1.62
C ASP A 94 -27.40 -15.05 2.86
N GLU A 95 -26.85 -14.19 3.72
CA GLU A 95 -26.16 -14.57 4.97
C GLU A 95 -27.12 -15.11 6.03
N GLU A 96 -28.34 -14.57 6.11
CA GLU A 96 -29.37 -15.04 7.08
C GLU A 96 -29.76 -16.52 6.89
N LYS A 97 -29.50 -17.09 5.70
CA LYS A 97 -29.88 -18.46 5.34
C LYS A 97 -28.73 -19.47 5.45
N MET A 98 -27.51 -19.04 5.75
CA MET A 98 -26.32 -19.90 5.75
C MET A 98 -25.77 -20.17 7.15
N THR A 99 -25.00 -21.24 7.28
CA THR A 99 -24.31 -21.61 8.52
C THR A 99 -22.98 -20.86 8.68
N ASP A 100 -22.47 -20.76 9.91
CA ASP A 100 -21.25 -19.99 10.23
C ASP A 100 -19.99 -20.50 9.49
N GLU A 101 -19.90 -21.81 9.22
CA GLU A 101 -18.78 -22.42 8.48
C GLU A 101 -18.82 -22.04 6.98
N GLU A 102 -20.01 -21.95 6.40
CA GLU A 102 -20.22 -21.53 5.02
C GLU A 102 -19.98 -20.02 4.84
N LEU A 103 -20.32 -19.21 5.85
CA LEU A 103 -20.06 -17.77 5.87
C LEU A 103 -18.55 -17.46 5.86
N ALA A 104 -17.75 -18.22 6.59
CA ALA A 104 -16.29 -18.04 6.63
C ALA A 104 -15.63 -18.26 5.26
N ILE A 105 -16.20 -19.13 4.42
CA ILE A 105 -15.66 -19.49 3.10
C ILE A 105 -16.29 -18.64 1.97
N LYS A 106 -17.52 -18.13 2.16
CA LYS A 106 -18.30 -17.37 1.16
C LYS A 106 -17.53 -16.20 0.52
N ASN A 107 -16.72 -15.51 1.32
CA ASN A 107 -16.03 -14.29 0.93
C ASN A 107 -14.70 -14.55 0.20
N VAL A 108 -14.29 -15.81 0.06
CA VAL A 108 -13.06 -16.18 -0.66
C VAL A 108 -13.32 -16.17 -2.17
N GLY A 109 -12.59 -15.32 -2.90
CA GLY A 109 -12.68 -15.23 -4.36
C GLY A 109 -13.85 -14.42 -4.91
N LYS A 110 -14.70 -13.85 -4.03
CA LYS A 110 -15.78 -12.92 -4.40
C LYS A 110 -15.51 -11.53 -3.82
N GLN A 111 -16.03 -10.51 -4.48
CA GLN A 111 -15.92 -9.14 -4.00
C GLN A 111 -16.72 -8.98 -2.70
N ASP A 112 -16.06 -8.62 -1.60
CA ASP A 112 -16.74 -8.22 -0.36
C ASP A 112 -17.35 -6.82 -0.53
N PRO A 113 -18.69 -6.69 -0.66
CA PRO A 113 -19.33 -5.41 -0.93
C PRO A 113 -19.21 -4.43 0.24
N LYS A 114 -19.08 -4.92 1.50
CA LYS A 114 -18.92 -4.06 2.67
C LYS A 114 -17.58 -3.34 2.66
N ARG A 115 -16.50 -4.08 2.40
CA ARG A 115 -15.15 -3.51 2.32
C ARG A 115 -15.03 -2.47 1.21
N HIS A 116 -15.52 -2.81 0.02
CA HIS A 116 -15.44 -1.91 -1.14
C HIS A 116 -16.32 -0.66 -0.99
N LEU A 117 -17.47 -0.77 -0.31
CA LEU A 117 -18.28 0.41 -0.01
C LEU A 117 -17.51 1.38 0.90
N GLY A 118 -16.80 0.87 1.91
CA GLY A 118 -15.95 1.70 2.77
C GLY A 118 -14.78 2.34 2.03
N GLU A 119 -14.12 1.62 1.14
CA GLU A 119 -13.03 2.13 0.29
C GLU A 119 -13.51 3.27 -0.62
N GLU A 120 -14.66 3.10 -1.29
CA GLU A 120 -15.20 4.10 -2.21
C GLU A 120 -15.66 5.37 -1.48
N VAL A 121 -16.32 5.23 -0.32
CA VAL A 121 -16.70 6.36 0.54
C VAL A 121 -15.47 7.13 0.99
N THR A 122 -14.43 6.42 1.47
CA THR A 122 -13.20 7.05 1.96
C THR A 122 -12.51 7.84 0.86
N ARG A 123 -12.45 7.29 -0.36
CA ARG A 123 -11.88 7.98 -1.52
C ARG A 123 -12.68 9.23 -1.87
N MET A 124 -14.00 9.09 -2.05
CA MET A 124 -14.89 10.20 -2.42
C MET A 124 -14.84 11.34 -1.38
N LEU A 125 -14.84 11.02 -0.09
CA LEU A 125 -14.72 12.03 0.97
C LEU A 125 -13.36 12.72 0.94
N SER A 126 -12.27 11.97 0.79
CA SER A 126 -10.91 12.55 0.75
C SER A 126 -10.75 13.54 -0.40
N ASP A 127 -11.17 13.17 -1.61
CA ASP A 127 -11.09 14.04 -2.79
C ASP A 127 -11.93 15.32 -2.61
N ASN A 128 -13.16 15.19 -2.08
CA ASN A 128 -14.05 16.35 -1.90
C ASN A 128 -13.60 17.29 -0.77
N ILE A 129 -13.06 16.75 0.34
CA ILE A 129 -12.53 17.57 1.43
C ILE A 129 -11.34 18.40 0.94
N VAL A 130 -10.41 17.79 0.22
CA VAL A 130 -9.25 18.51 -0.35
C VAL A 130 -9.69 19.58 -1.33
N GLN A 131 -10.62 19.25 -2.25
CA GLN A 131 -11.13 20.21 -3.24
C GLN A 131 -11.85 21.40 -2.59
N ASN A 132 -12.69 21.14 -1.58
CA ASN A 132 -13.40 22.20 -0.87
C ASN A 132 -12.45 23.09 -0.08
N LEU A 133 -11.46 22.50 0.60
CA LEU A 133 -10.46 23.25 1.35
C LEU A 133 -9.59 24.09 0.42
N ALA A 134 -9.12 23.53 -0.70
CA ALA A 134 -8.36 24.25 -1.71
C ALA A 134 -9.15 25.46 -2.24
N GLY A 135 -10.43 25.29 -2.60
CA GLY A 135 -11.28 26.39 -3.05
C GLY A 135 -11.50 27.48 -2.00
N MET A 136 -11.68 27.10 -0.72
CA MET A 136 -11.80 28.08 0.37
C MET A 136 -10.48 28.81 0.63
N MET A 137 -9.35 28.11 0.59
CA MET A 137 -8.04 28.73 0.76
C MET A 137 -7.77 29.72 -0.37
N ASP A 138 -7.97 29.32 -1.62
CA ASP A 138 -7.69 30.16 -2.79
C ASP A 138 -8.42 31.51 -2.74
N THR A 139 -9.69 31.51 -2.31
CA THR A 139 -10.47 32.76 -2.20
C THR A 139 -10.00 33.71 -1.11
N THR A 140 -9.31 33.20 -0.08
CA THR A 140 -8.79 34.00 1.04
C THR A 140 -7.32 34.39 0.86
N SER A 141 -6.50 33.53 0.24
CA SER A 141 -5.06 33.74 0.11
C SER A 141 -4.65 34.49 -1.16
N PHE A 142 -5.42 34.40 -2.24
CA PHE A 142 -5.07 34.99 -3.55
C PHE A 142 -6.00 36.14 -3.96
N GLN A 143 -6.40 36.97 -2.99
CA GLN A 143 -7.16 38.21 -3.21
C GLN A 143 -6.37 39.25 -4.01
#